data_AF-A0AAQ3TR98-F1
#
_entry.id   AF-A0AAQ3TR98-F1
#
_cell.length_a   1.000
_cell.length_b   1.000
_cell.length_c   1.000
_cell.angle_alpha   90.00
_cell.angle_beta   90.00
_cell.angle_gamma   90.00
#
_symmetry.space_group_name_H-M   'P 1'
#
loop_
_entity.id
_entity.type
_entity.pdbx_description
1 polymer ?
#
loop_
_entity_poly.entity_id
_entity_poly.type
_entity_poly.pdbx_seq_one_letter_code
_entity_poly.pdbx_strand_id
1 'polypeptide(L)'
;MTQQYENQLIARIANYTQAMRKLGGRRFIFVGLPPVGCLPIVRTLLGTGPDTCHGDMNQLAASFNKRLAELVRLLKNETDTRATLIDVYTVVATATADPSRFGMADRDNKGMLWNRGN
;
A
#
# COMPACT_ATOMS: atom_id res chain seq x y z
N MET A 1 -10.00 -11.22 -14.84
CA MET A 1 -9.45 -10.01 -15.48
C MET A 1 -8.38 -9.33 -14.61
N THR A 2 -8.62 -9.13 -13.31
CA THR A 2 -7.68 -8.44 -12.39
C THR A 2 -6.38 -9.20 -12.09
N GLN A 3 -6.40 -10.52 -11.92
CA GLN A 3 -5.18 -11.30 -11.62
C GLN A 3 -4.13 -11.28 -12.74
N GLN A 4 -4.56 -11.24 -14.01
CA GLN A 4 -3.62 -11.18 -15.14
C GLN A 4 -2.86 -9.85 -15.14
N TYR A 5 -3.55 -8.75 -14.81
CA TYR A 5 -2.94 -7.43 -14.70
C TYR A 5 -1.96 -7.36 -13.52
N GLU A 6 -2.32 -7.90 -12.34
CA GLU A 6 -1.39 -8.02 -11.20
C GLU A 6 -0.12 -8.78 -11.60
N ASN A 7 -0.26 -9.93 -12.26
CA ASN A 7 0.87 -10.73 -12.70
C ASN A 7 1.76 -9.98 -13.71
N GLN A 8 1.15 -9.22 -14.63
CA GLN A 8 1.90 -8.37 -15.56
C GLN A 8 2.69 -7.27 -14.84
N LEU A 9 2.11 -6.64 -13.81
CA LEU A 9 2.82 -5.65 -13.00
C LEU A 9 3.99 -6.26 -12.24
N ILE A 10 3.78 -7.42 -11.59
CA ILE A 10 4.84 -8.14 -10.86
C ILE A 10 5.96 -8.55 -11.83
N ALA A 11 5.63 -9.05 -13.02
CA ALA A 11 6.62 -9.40 -14.03
C ALA A 11 7.43 -8.18 -14.49
N ARG A 12 6.80 -7.01 -14.68
CA ARG A 12 7.50 -5.76 -15.00
C ARG A 12 8.45 -5.34 -13.89
N ILE A 13 8.01 -5.39 -12.63
CA ILE A 13 8.85 -5.09 -11.46
C ILE A 13 10.07 -6.03 -11.41
N ALA A 14 9.88 -7.33 -11.65
CA ALA A 14 10.97 -8.29 -11.72
C ALA A 14 11.97 -7.95 -12.84
N ASN A 15 11.46 -7.63 -14.04
CA ASN A 15 12.29 -7.26 -15.19
C ASN A 15 13.09 -5.98 -14.93
N TYR A 16 12.48 -4.94 -14.37
CA TYR A 16 13.19 -3.71 -14.01
C TYR A 16 14.23 -3.96 -12.93
N THR A 17 13.93 -4.79 -11.94
CA THR A 17 14.90 -5.20 -10.91
C THR A 17 16.09 -5.91 -11.54
N GLN A 18 15.86 -6.85 -12.46
CA GLN A 18 16.93 -7.55 -13.15
C GLN A 18 17.78 -6.60 -14.02
N ALA A 19 17.16 -5.66 -14.72
CA ALA A 19 17.87 -4.64 -15.49
C ALA A 19 18.76 -3.77 -14.59
N MET A 20 18.23 -3.29 -13.46
CA MET A 20 19.01 -2.53 -12.48
C MET A 20 20.16 -3.37 -11.88
N ARG A 21 19.96 -4.67 -11.63
CA ARG A 21 21.03 -5.58 -11.19
C ARG A 21 22.15 -5.68 -12.22
N LYS A 22 21.83 -5.78 -13.52
CA LYS A 22 22.83 -5.80 -14.59
C LYS A 22 23.66 -4.52 -14.65
N LEU A 23 23.08 -3.39 -14.21
CA LEU A 23 23.77 -2.09 -14.10
C LEU A 23 24.52 -1.89 -12.77
N GLY A 24 24.60 -2.91 -11.91
CA GLY A 24 25.30 -2.82 -10.62
C GLY A 24 24.42 -2.52 -9.41
N GLY A 25 23.10 -2.44 -9.56
CA GLY A 25 22.16 -2.34 -8.43
C GLY A 25 22.22 -3.59 -7.55
N ARG A 26 22.36 -3.41 -6.23
CA ARG A 26 22.47 -4.51 -5.25
C ARG A 26 21.51 -4.40 -4.08
N ARG A 27 20.88 -3.23 -3.88
CA ARG A 27 19.98 -2.95 -2.77
C ARG A 27 18.66 -2.42 -3.31
N PHE A 28 17.56 -3.09 -2.99
CA PHE A 28 16.24 -2.78 -3.49
C PHE A 28 15.25 -2.67 -2.33
N ILE A 29 14.46 -1.60 -2.34
CA ILE A 29 13.33 -1.42 -1.44
C ILE A 29 12.08 -1.44 -2.31
N PHE A 30 11.17 -2.35 -1.98
CA PHE A 30 9.87 -2.47 -2.59
C PHE A 30 8.84 -1.91 -1.63
N VAL A 31 7.84 -1.22 -2.17
CA VAL A 31 6.79 -0.58 -1.38
C VAL A 31 5.48 -1.23 -1.75
N GLY A 32 4.78 -1.79 -0.76
CA GLY A 32 3.44 -2.35 -0.96
C GLY A 32 2.41 -1.24 -1.20
N LEU A 33 1.24 -1.64 -1.71
CA LEU A 33 0.09 -0.76 -1.84
C LEU A 33 -0.57 -0.53 -0.47
N PRO A 34 -1.06 0.69 -0.18
CA PRO A 34 -1.95 0.94 0.95
C PRO A 34 -3.32 0.25 0.77
N PRO A 35 -4.24 0.33 1.73
CA PRO A 35 -5.65 0.00 1.50
C PRO A 35 -6.27 0.95 0.46
N VAL A 36 -6.12 0.59 -0.83
CA VAL A 36 -6.51 1.43 -1.98
C VAL A 36 -8.00 1.78 -1.97
N GLY A 37 -8.86 0.87 -1.52
CA GLY A 37 -10.29 1.11 -1.38
C GLY A 37 -10.67 2.21 -0.38
N CYS A 38 -9.75 2.61 0.50
CA CYS A 38 -9.95 3.70 1.44
C CYS A 38 -9.47 5.07 0.91
N LEU A 39 -8.84 5.12 -0.27
CA LEU A 39 -8.35 6.38 -0.82
C LEU A 39 -9.51 7.29 -1.25
N PRO A 40 -9.44 8.62 -1.00
CA PRO A 40 -10.52 9.54 -1.35
C PRO A 40 -10.97 9.43 -2.81
N ILE A 41 -10.03 9.33 -3.74
CA ILE A 41 -10.33 9.18 -5.18
C ILE A 41 -11.13 7.91 -5.49
N VAL A 42 -10.85 6.80 -4.81
CA VAL A 42 -11.57 5.53 -5.02
C VAL A 42 -12.96 5.61 -4.43
N ARG A 43 -13.12 6.21 -3.24
CA ARG A 43 -14.43 6.46 -2.62
C ARG A 43 -15.32 7.35 -3.49
N THR A 44 -14.75 8.41 -4.06
CA THR A 44 -15.47 9.32 -4.96
C THR A 44 -15.90 8.61 -6.25
N LEU A 45 -15.00 7.87 -6.90
CA LEU A 45 -15.29 7.25 -8.20
C LEU A 45 -16.22 6.03 -8.09
N LEU A 46 -16.12 5.26 -7.00
CA LEU A 46 -16.92 4.03 -6.81
C LEU A 46 -18.13 4.23 -5.89
N GLY A 47 -18.36 5.44 -5.38
CA GLY A 47 -19.58 5.82 -4.67
C GLY A 47 -19.79 5.13 -3.32
N THR A 48 -18.72 4.79 -2.59
CA THR A 48 -18.84 4.06 -1.31
C THR A 48 -19.27 4.93 -0.12
N GLY A 49 -19.22 6.25 -0.27
CA GLY A 49 -19.49 7.22 0.81
C GLY A 49 -18.23 7.59 1.62
N PRO A 50 -18.35 8.56 2.55
CA PRO A 50 -17.21 9.11 3.28
C PRO A 50 -16.55 8.11 4.24
N ASP A 51 -17.33 7.19 4.81
CA ASP A 51 -16.89 6.33 5.91
C ASP A 51 -16.62 4.87 5.49
N THR A 52 -17.02 4.49 4.26
CA THR A 52 -16.88 3.11 3.77
C THR A 52 -15.75 3.01 2.77
N CYS A 53 -14.85 2.05 2.97
CA CYS A 53 -13.85 1.66 1.97
C CYS A 53 -14.42 0.67 0.96
N HIS A 54 -13.93 0.72 -0.28
CA HIS A 54 -14.29 -0.29 -1.28
C HIS A 54 -13.56 -1.61 -1.01
N GLY A 55 -14.31 -2.66 -0.65
CA GLY A 55 -13.78 -3.97 -0.27
C GLY A 55 -12.91 -4.61 -1.36
N ASP A 56 -13.43 -4.71 -2.60
CA ASP A 56 -12.70 -5.39 -3.68
C ASP A 56 -11.38 -4.70 -4.04
N MET A 57 -11.31 -3.37 -3.92
CA MET A 57 -10.07 -2.62 -4.18
C MET A 57 -9.04 -2.85 -3.08
N ASN A 58 -9.48 -3.02 -1.82
CA ASN A 58 -8.59 -3.45 -0.73
C ASN A 58 -8.12 -4.90 -0.93
N GLN A 59 -9.00 -5.79 -1.38
CA GLN A 59 -8.63 -7.17 -1.69
C GLN A 59 -7.63 -7.25 -2.84
N LEU A 60 -7.79 -6.43 -3.88
CA LEU A 60 -6.84 -6.28 -4.98
C LEU A 60 -5.47 -5.79 -4.46
N ALA A 61 -5.46 -4.76 -3.63
CA ALA A 61 -4.22 -4.25 -3.02
C ALA A 61 -3.51 -5.34 -2.18
N ALA A 62 -4.27 -6.09 -1.37
CA ALA A 62 -3.73 -7.19 -0.58
C ALA A 62 -3.20 -8.35 -1.46
N SER A 63 -3.89 -8.69 -2.54
CA SER A 63 -3.46 -9.71 -3.51
C SER A 63 -2.14 -9.32 -4.18
N PHE A 64 -2.05 -8.09 -4.70
CA PHE A 64 -0.83 -7.55 -5.28
C PHE A 64 0.33 -7.56 -4.27
N ASN A 65 0.10 -7.12 -3.03
CA ASN A 65 1.13 -7.09 -1.99
C ASN A 65 1.69 -8.48 -1.65
N LYS A 66 0.83 -9.51 -1.64
CA LYS A 66 1.27 -10.90 -1.44
C LYS A 66 2.21 -11.35 -2.55
N ARG A 67 1.87 -11.10 -3.80
CA ARG A 67 2.73 -11.43 -4.96
C ARG A 67 4.03 -10.64 -4.95
N LEU A 68 3.98 -9.37 -4.56
CA LEU A 68 5.19 -8.55 -4.40
C LEU A 68 6.09 -9.10 -3.30
N ALA A 69 5.52 -9.53 -2.17
CA ALA A 69 6.27 -10.17 -1.09
C ALA A 69 6.94 -11.47 -1.55
N GLU A 70 6.27 -12.27 -2.37
CA GLU A 70 6.86 -13.46 -2.99
C GLU A 70 8.04 -13.12 -3.90
N LEU A 71 7.92 -12.09 -4.77
CA LEU A 71 9.03 -11.62 -5.59
C LEU A 71 10.21 -11.14 -4.72
N VAL A 72 9.94 -10.37 -3.65
CA VAL A 72 10.98 -9.92 -2.71
C VAL A 72 11.66 -11.11 -2.03
N ARG A 73 10.90 -12.15 -1.66
CA ARG A 73 11.46 -13.37 -1.08
C ARG A 73 12.40 -14.08 -2.06
N LEU A 74 12.02 -14.16 -3.34
CA LEU A 74 12.89 -14.74 -4.38
C LEU A 74 14.17 -13.90 -4.55
N LEU A 75 14.05 -12.58 -4.60
CA LEU A 75 15.20 -11.67 -4.72
C LEU A 75 16.15 -11.71 -3.53
N LYS A 76 15.67 -12.00 -2.32
CA LYS A 76 16.52 -12.21 -1.14
C LYS A 76 17.40 -13.46 -1.24
N ASN A 77 17.00 -14.44 -2.06
CA ASN A 77 17.77 -15.66 -2.29
C ASN A 77 18.81 -15.51 -3.41
N GLU A 78 18.76 -14.40 -4.15
CA GLU A 78 19.72 -14.10 -5.21
C GLU A 78 21.05 -13.62 -4.61
N THR A 79 22.15 -14.19 -5.11
CA THR A 79 23.50 -13.79 -4.68
C THR A 79 23.72 -12.29 -4.89
N ASP A 80 24.41 -11.67 -3.92
CA ASP A 80 24.75 -10.24 -3.92
C ASP A 80 23.53 -9.30 -4.00
N THR A 81 22.32 -9.76 -3.62
CA THR A 81 21.11 -8.94 -3.66
C THR A 81 20.51 -8.76 -2.27
N ARG A 82 20.29 -7.51 -1.86
CA ARG A 82 19.53 -7.16 -0.66
C ARG A 82 18.20 -6.58 -1.09
N ALA A 83 17.11 -7.23 -0.69
CA ALA A 83 15.76 -6.76 -0.99
C ALA A 83 14.94 -6.65 0.30
N THR A 84 14.08 -5.65 0.41
CA THR A 84 13.12 -5.52 1.53
C THR A 84 11.80 -4.98 1.00
N LEU A 85 10.70 -5.41 1.63
CA LEU A 85 9.35 -4.91 1.38
C LEU A 85 8.95 -4.01 2.55
N ILE A 86 8.47 -2.80 2.24
CA ILE A 86 7.79 -1.93 3.20
C ILE A 86 6.29 -2.22 3.11
N ASP A 87 5.73 -2.71 4.21
CA ASP A 87 4.29 -2.97 4.34
C ASP A 87 3.52 -1.67 4.64
N VAL A 88 3.32 -0.87 3.59
CA VAL A 88 2.54 0.37 3.67
C VAL A 88 1.07 0.10 3.96
N TYR A 89 0.56 -1.10 3.63
CA TYR A 89 -0.81 -1.46 3.93
C TYR A 89 -1.08 -1.40 5.43
N THR A 90 -0.25 -2.09 6.22
CA THR A 90 -0.37 -2.11 7.68
C THR A 90 -0.12 -0.73 8.27
N VAL A 91 0.89 0.01 7.78
CA VAL A 91 1.17 1.37 8.27
C VAL A 91 -0.03 2.29 8.09
N VAL A 92 -0.61 2.33 6.89
CA VAL A 92 -1.75 3.22 6.59
C VAL A 92 -3.03 2.75 7.28
N ALA A 93 -3.28 1.43 7.35
CA ALA A 93 -4.43 0.90 8.07
C ALA A 93 -4.36 1.25 9.56
N THR A 94 -3.18 1.12 10.18
CA THR A 94 -2.97 1.48 11.59
C THR A 94 -3.10 2.98 11.80
N ALA A 95 -2.54 3.81 10.92
CA ALA A 95 -2.63 5.25 11.00
C ALA A 95 -4.07 5.78 10.81
N THR A 96 -4.90 5.03 10.09
CA THR A 96 -6.32 5.35 9.93
C THR A 96 -7.15 4.94 11.14
N ALA A 97 -6.84 3.76 11.72
CA ALA A 97 -7.55 3.24 12.89
C ALA A 97 -7.15 3.95 14.20
N ASP A 98 -5.90 4.42 14.30
CA ASP A 98 -5.38 5.16 15.44
C ASP A 98 -4.44 6.29 14.94
N PRO A 99 -5.02 7.43 14.55
CA PRO A 99 -4.26 8.57 14.07
C PRO A 99 -3.32 9.16 15.12
N SER A 100 -3.68 9.02 16.40
CA SER A 100 -2.93 9.57 17.54
C SER A 100 -1.52 8.98 17.65
N ARG A 101 -1.36 7.69 17.34
CA ARG A 101 -0.05 7.01 17.28
C ARG A 101 0.91 7.59 16.26
N PHE A 102 0.39 8.33 15.28
CA PHE A 102 1.15 9.01 14.23
C PHE A 102 1.16 10.53 14.42
N GLY A 103 0.74 11.03 15.59
CA GLY A 103 0.66 12.47 15.88
C GLY A 103 -0.43 13.20 15.09
N MET A 104 -1.38 12.48 14.50
CA MET A 104 -2.52 13.05 13.81
C MET A 104 -3.69 13.21 14.77
N ALA A 105 -4.43 14.32 14.65
CA ALA A 105 -5.67 14.50 15.38
C ALA A 105 -6.81 13.73 14.71
N ASP A 106 -7.66 13.07 15.51
CA ASP A 106 -8.91 12.49 15.02
C ASP A 106 -9.78 13.57 14.37
N ARG A 107 -10.32 13.25 13.19
CA ARG A 107 -11.22 14.17 12.48
C ARG A 107 -12.51 14.43 13.25
N ASP A 108 -12.90 13.53 14.15
CA ASP A 108 -14.10 13.63 14.97
C ASP A 108 -14.05 14.77 15.99
N ASN A 109 -12.86 15.33 16.27
CA ASN A 109 -12.74 16.43 17.23
C ASN A 109 -12.93 17.83 16.59
N LYS A 110 -13.20 17.95 15.29
CA LYS A 110 -13.52 19.26 14.69
C LYS A 110 -14.95 19.73 14.96
N GLY A 111 -15.88 18.82 15.30
CA GLY A 111 -17.26 19.16 15.68
C GLY A 111 -17.42 19.55 17.17
N MET A 112 -16.57 19.03 18.06
CA MET A 112 -16.66 19.31 19.50
C MET A 112 -15.97 20.63 19.91
N LEU A 113 -15.09 21.18 19.08
CA LEU A 113 -14.40 22.45 19.34
C LEU A 113 -15.19 23.69 18.91
N TRP A 114 -16.28 23.52 18.14
CA TRP A 114 -17.16 24.63 17.74
C TRP A 114 -18.24 24.97 18.78
N ASN A 115 -18.48 24.11 19.78
CA ASN A 115 -19.59 24.23 20.74
C ASN A 115 -19.17 24.56 22.19
N ARG A 116 -17.92 24.99 22.42
CA ARG A 116 -17.45 25.48 23.74
C ARG A 116 -17.22 27.00 23.76
N GLY A 117 -18.18 27.75 23.25
CA GLY A 117 -18.14 29.20 23.22
C GLY A 117 -19.52 29.81 23.09
N ASN A 118 -20.37 29.61 24.11
CA ASN A 118 -21.46 30.52 24.49
C ASN A 118 -21.86 30.24 25.94
#